data_AF-D1M7A9-F1
#
_entry.id   AF-D1M7A9-F1
#
_cell.length_a   1.000
_cell.length_b   1.000
_cell.length_c   1.000
_cell.angle_alpha   90.00
_cell.angle_beta   90.00
_cell.angle_gamma   90.00
#
_symmetry.space_group_name_H-M   'P 1'
#
loop_
_entity.id
_entity.type
_entity.pdbx_description
1 polymer ?
#
loop_
_entity_poly.entity_id
_entity_poly.type
_entity_poly.pdbx_seq_one_letter_code
_entity_poly.pdbx_strand_id
1 'polypeptide(L)'
;MHRTLKAALALLCLAELVASTPLAMNLSKLKLSDITQGIQKLNRGAQLSEQELLCQAATVLDNMTDCKKDYEPLITSLKSLHGMTNCPPSTDNEIYLRNFLPALGNYTQALYRRISATAAN
;
A
#
# COMPACT_ATOMS: atom_id res chain seq x y z
N MET A 1 -35.54 14.66 17.16
CA MET A 1 -34.36 14.22 17.96
C MET A 1 -33.49 13.26 17.14
N HIS A 2 -32.82 13.71 16.08
CA HIS A 2 -31.94 12.83 15.27
C HIS A 2 -30.71 13.52 14.66
N ARG A 3 -30.60 14.85 14.75
CA ARG A 3 -29.45 15.62 14.24
C ARG A 3 -28.33 15.82 15.27
N THR A 4 -28.65 15.79 16.56
CA THR A 4 -27.68 15.95 17.66
C THR A 4 -26.87 14.67 17.96
N LEU A 5 -27.36 13.49 17.57
CA LEU A 5 -26.68 12.21 17.83
C LEU A 5 -25.44 12.00 16.92
N LYS A 6 -25.47 12.53 15.69
CA LYS A 6 -24.35 12.41 14.73
C LYS A 6 -23.12 13.24 15.14
N ALA A 7 -23.33 14.40 15.74
CA ALA A 7 -22.23 15.24 16.22
C ALA A 7 -21.52 14.61 17.44
N ALA A 8 -22.27 13.94 18.33
CA ALA A 8 -21.72 13.26 19.50
C ALA A 8 -20.82 12.06 19.12
N LEU A 9 -21.18 11.32 18.05
CA LEU A 9 -20.39 10.20 17.53
C LEU A 9 -19.06 10.66 16.89
N ALA A 10 -19.07 11.80 16.18
CA ALA A 10 -17.85 12.37 15.60
C ALA A 10 -16.87 12.88 16.66
N LEU A 11 -17.38 13.41 17.78
CA LEU A 11 -16.56 13.85 18.91
C LEU A 11 -15.97 12.67 19.70
N LEU A 12 -16.68 11.53 19.78
CA LEU A 12 -16.14 10.28 20.36
C LEU A 12 -14.97 9.72 19.54
N CYS A 13 -15.05 9.74 18.20
CA CYS A 13 -13.93 9.32 17.35
C CYS A 13 -12.69 10.20 17.49
N LEU A 14 -12.87 11.51 17.72
CA LEU A 14 -11.75 12.43 17.95
C LEU A 14 -11.18 12.31 19.38
N ALA A 15 -12.02 12.05 20.36
CA ALA A 15 -11.58 11.85 21.75
C ALA A 15 -10.74 10.56 21.92
N GLU A 16 -11.08 9.46 21.24
CA GLU A 16 -10.24 8.26 21.21
C GLU A 16 -8.89 8.49 20.51
N LEU A 17 -8.86 9.37 19.50
CA LEU A 17 -7.65 9.74 18.77
C LEU A 17 -6.69 10.61 19.61
N VAL A 18 -7.23 11.44 20.51
CA VAL A 18 -6.44 12.34 21.39
C VAL A 18 -6.13 11.69 22.75
N ALA A 19 -6.98 10.78 23.24
CA ALA A 19 -6.75 10.02 24.47
C ALA A 19 -5.77 8.85 24.31
N SER A 20 -5.27 8.61 23.09
CA SER A 20 -4.11 7.76 22.84
C SER A 20 -2.84 8.46 23.34
N THR A 21 -2.76 8.62 24.67
CA THR A 21 -1.50 8.87 25.38
C THR A 21 -0.44 7.92 24.85
N PRO A 22 0.79 8.39 24.56
CA PRO A 22 1.86 7.48 24.25
C PRO A 22 2.14 6.73 25.55
N LEU A 23 1.59 5.52 25.67
CA LEU A 23 2.24 4.49 26.45
C LEU A 23 3.65 4.46 25.89
N ALA A 24 4.60 4.97 26.67
CA ALA A 24 6.01 4.73 26.47
C ALA A 24 6.19 3.21 26.60
N MET A 25 5.83 2.48 25.54
CA MET A 25 6.36 1.17 25.33
C MET A 25 7.85 1.42 25.28
N ASN A 26 8.57 0.83 26.22
CA ASN A 26 9.93 0.38 26.00
C ASN A 26 9.89 -0.70 24.90
N LEU A 27 9.38 -0.33 23.72
CA LEU A 27 9.48 -1.04 22.47
C LEU A 27 10.96 -0.94 22.16
N SER A 28 11.68 -1.94 22.62
CA SER A 28 13.13 -1.98 22.55
C SER A 28 13.47 -1.79 21.08
N LYS A 29 14.11 -0.66 20.70
CA LYS A 29 14.52 -0.40 19.31
C LYS A 29 15.19 -1.61 18.67
N LEU A 30 15.87 -2.42 19.49
CA LEU A 30 16.43 -3.73 19.16
C LEU A 30 15.37 -4.72 18.62
N LYS A 31 14.25 -4.93 19.33
CA LYS A 31 13.17 -5.83 18.89
C LYS A 31 12.51 -5.38 17.59
N LEU A 32 12.31 -4.06 17.42
CA LEU A 32 11.80 -3.51 16.15
C LEU A 32 12.78 -3.73 14.99
N SER A 33 14.07 -3.57 15.24
CA SER A 33 15.13 -3.84 14.26
C SER A 33 15.14 -5.31 13.86
N ASP A 34 15.06 -6.23 14.82
CA ASP A 34 15.02 -7.68 14.55
C ASP A 34 13.78 -8.08 13.74
N ILE A 35 12.61 -7.50 14.08
CA ILE A 35 11.37 -7.69 13.32
C ILE A 35 11.52 -7.15 11.89
N THR A 36 12.07 -5.94 11.73
CA THR A 36 12.29 -5.32 10.42
C THR A 36 13.23 -6.16 9.57
N GLN A 37 14.33 -6.65 10.15
CA GLN A 37 15.28 -7.53 9.49
C GLN A 37 14.64 -8.89 9.12
N GLY A 38 13.81 -9.45 9.99
CA GLY A 38 13.03 -10.66 9.74
C GLY A 38 12.08 -10.49 8.55
N ILE A 39 11.32 -9.40 8.51
CA ILE A 39 10.42 -9.06 7.39
C ILE A 39 11.22 -8.92 6.09
N GLN A 40 12.34 -8.19 6.11
CA GLN A 40 13.19 -8.03 4.93
C GLN A 40 13.73 -9.37 4.42
N LYS A 41 14.11 -10.28 5.32
CA LYS A 41 14.59 -11.62 4.96
C LYS A 41 13.50 -12.46 4.30
N LEU A 42 12.27 -12.43 4.83
CA LEU A 42 11.13 -13.11 4.22
C LEU A 42 10.78 -12.53 2.85
N ASN A 43 10.84 -11.21 2.71
CA ASN A 43 10.52 -10.53 1.46
C ASN A 43 11.57 -10.77 0.35
N ARG A 44 12.82 -11.13 0.70
CA ARG A 44 13.86 -11.50 -0.27
C ARG A 44 13.62 -12.84 -0.97
N GLY A 45 12.82 -13.74 -0.39
CA GLY A 45 12.55 -15.07 -0.95
C GLY A 45 11.57 -15.11 -2.12
N ALA A 46 10.78 -14.05 -2.32
CA ALA A 46 9.78 -13.93 -3.37
C ALA A 46 10.10 -12.73 -4.28
N GLN A 47 11.28 -12.73 -4.90
CA GLN A 47 11.64 -11.65 -5.82
C GLN A 47 10.86 -11.78 -7.14
N LEU A 48 9.73 -11.12 -7.19
CA LEU A 48 9.13 -10.69 -8.44
C LEU A 48 9.96 -9.53 -9.01
N SER A 49 10.13 -9.50 -10.33
CA SER A 49 10.70 -8.33 -11.00
C SER A 49 9.80 -7.10 -10.82
N GLU A 50 10.38 -5.91 -10.96
CA GLU A 50 9.62 -4.65 -10.88
C GLU A 50 8.49 -4.61 -11.92
N GLN A 51 8.73 -5.16 -13.12
CA GLN A 51 7.72 -5.27 -14.17
C GLN A 51 6.57 -6.22 -13.79
N GLU A 52 6.87 -7.38 -13.21
CA GLU A 52 5.85 -8.33 -12.73
C GLU A 52 4.98 -7.71 -11.62
N LEU A 53 5.58 -6.97 -10.69
CA LEU A 53 4.85 -6.30 -9.62
C LEU A 53 3.89 -5.23 -10.17
N LEU A 54 4.36 -4.39 -11.10
CA LEU A 54 3.54 -3.37 -11.73
C LEU A 54 2.40 -4.00 -12.54
N CYS A 55 2.67 -5.10 -13.23
CA CYS A 55 1.69 -5.82 -14.00
C CYS A 55 0.62 -6.49 -13.12
N GLN A 56 1.02 -7.20 -12.06
CA GLN A 56 0.07 -7.76 -11.09
C GLN A 56 -0.77 -6.67 -10.43
N ALA A 57 -0.17 -5.52 -10.09
CA ALA A 57 -0.91 -4.38 -9.54
C ALA A 57 -1.96 -3.83 -10.51
N ALA A 58 -1.61 -3.72 -11.80
CA ALA A 58 -2.56 -3.34 -12.84
C ALA A 58 -3.70 -4.36 -12.97
N THR A 59 -3.40 -5.66 -12.96
CA THR A 59 -4.41 -6.73 -13.03
C THR A 59 -5.35 -6.72 -11.84
N VAL A 60 -4.85 -6.50 -10.62
CA VAL A 60 -5.69 -6.39 -9.41
C VAL A 60 -6.69 -5.24 -9.54
N LEU A 61 -6.23 -4.07 -10.01
CA LEU A 61 -7.11 -2.91 -10.22
C LEU A 61 -8.09 -3.12 -11.38
N ASP A 62 -7.66 -3.80 -12.45
CA ASP A 62 -8.49 -4.08 -13.64
C ASP A 62 -9.63 -5.08 -13.35
N ASN A 63 -9.42 -5.95 -12.35
CA ASN A 63 -10.39 -6.94 -11.88
C ASN A 63 -11.41 -6.36 -10.87
N MET A 64 -11.21 -5.16 -10.34
CA MET A 64 -12.19 -4.52 -9.44
C MET A 64 -13.38 -4.02 -10.25
N THR A 65 -14.58 -4.50 -9.97
CA THR A 65 -15.78 -4.13 -10.75
C THR A 65 -16.37 -2.78 -10.35
N ASP A 66 -16.39 -2.48 -9.05
CA ASP A 66 -17.21 -1.38 -8.52
C ASP A 66 -16.54 -0.01 -8.68
N CYS A 67 -15.20 0.03 -8.63
CA CYS A 67 -14.40 1.25 -8.69
C CYS A 67 -13.52 1.33 -9.95
N LYS A 68 -13.69 0.43 -10.93
CA LYS A 68 -12.79 0.32 -12.10
C LYS A 68 -12.57 1.64 -12.81
N LYS A 69 -13.65 2.38 -13.04
CA LYS A 69 -13.66 3.64 -13.78
C LYS A 69 -12.80 4.70 -13.10
N ASP A 70 -12.80 4.73 -11.77
CA ASP A 70 -12.00 5.68 -10.99
C ASP A 70 -10.50 5.37 -11.07
N TYR A 71 -10.15 4.11 -11.32
CA TYR A 71 -8.77 3.65 -11.44
C TYR A 71 -8.26 3.54 -12.88
N GLU A 72 -9.10 3.74 -13.90
CA GLU A 72 -8.72 3.60 -15.31
C GLU A 72 -7.46 4.41 -15.69
N PRO A 73 -7.30 5.69 -15.26
CA PRO A 73 -6.08 6.44 -15.55
C PRO A 73 -4.84 5.78 -14.93
N LEU A 74 -4.96 5.31 -13.67
CA LEU A 74 -3.88 4.64 -12.96
C LEU A 74 -3.52 3.30 -13.61
N ILE A 75 -4.52 2.49 -13.96
CA ILE A 75 -4.35 1.20 -14.66
C ILE A 75 -3.60 1.44 -15.98
N THR A 76 -3.98 2.46 -16.74
CA THR A 76 -3.33 2.82 -18.01
C THR A 76 -1.87 3.21 -17.79
N SER A 77 -1.58 4.05 -16.80
CA SER A 77 -0.20 4.42 -16.46
C SER A 77 0.63 3.20 -16.05
N LEU A 78 0.10 2.32 -15.21
CA LEU A 78 0.80 1.08 -14.80
C LEU A 78 1.10 0.19 -16.01
N LYS A 79 0.11 -0.03 -16.89
CA LYS A 79 0.26 -0.82 -18.12
C LYS A 79 1.32 -0.25 -19.06
N SER A 80 1.51 1.07 -19.07
CA SER A 80 2.56 1.71 -19.90
C SER A 80 3.98 1.49 -19.38
N LEU A 81 4.14 1.14 -18.10
CA LEU A 81 5.44 0.94 -17.45
C LEU A 81 5.99 -0.48 -17.60
N HIS A 82 5.22 -1.41 -18.17
CA HIS A 82 5.63 -2.79 -18.37
C HIS A 82 5.23 -3.31 -19.76
N GLY A 83 6.01 -4.24 -20.32
CA GLY A 83 5.71 -4.87 -21.61
C GLY A 83 4.81 -6.12 -21.52
N MET A 84 4.34 -6.46 -20.31
CA MET A 84 3.64 -7.71 -20.04
C MET A 84 2.14 -7.64 -20.34
N THR A 85 1.59 -8.71 -20.92
CA THR A 85 0.16 -8.81 -21.27
C THR A 85 -0.66 -9.54 -20.21
N ASN A 86 -0.08 -10.52 -19.51
CA ASN A 86 -0.77 -11.34 -18.50
C ASN A 86 0.13 -11.56 -17.29
N CYS A 87 -0.32 -11.12 -16.12
CA CYS A 87 0.33 -11.38 -14.85
C CYS A 87 -0.74 -11.72 -13.81
N PRO A 88 -1.04 -13.02 -13.61
CA PRO A 88 -2.03 -13.40 -12.63
C PRO A 88 -1.56 -12.97 -11.23
N PRO A 89 -2.40 -12.29 -10.44
CA PRO A 89 -2.06 -12.00 -9.06
C PRO A 89 -1.95 -13.32 -8.28
N SER A 90 -1.06 -13.36 -7.28
CA SER A 90 -1.05 -14.48 -6.34
C SER A 90 -2.40 -14.56 -5.63
N THR A 91 -2.98 -15.76 -5.59
CA THR A 91 -4.27 -16.05 -4.94
C THR A 91 -4.11 -16.39 -3.45
N ASP A 92 -2.88 -16.46 -2.95
CA ASP A 92 -2.60 -16.97 -1.61
C ASP A 92 -2.87 -15.94 -0.51
N ASN A 93 -2.96 -14.66 -0.87
CA ASN A 93 -3.12 -13.57 0.08
C ASN A 93 -4.12 -12.52 -0.42
N GLU A 94 -5.16 -12.24 0.38
CA GLU A 94 -6.08 -11.14 0.13
C GLU A 94 -5.57 -9.86 0.82
N ILE A 95 -5.50 -8.76 0.08
CA ILE A 95 -5.20 -7.44 0.62
C ILE A 95 -6.38 -6.50 0.40
N TYR A 96 -6.85 -5.86 1.47
CA TYR A 96 -7.89 -4.83 1.36
C TYR A 96 -7.39 -3.65 0.52
N LEU A 97 -8.27 -3.11 -0.34
CA LEU A 97 -7.97 -1.97 -1.21
C LEU A 97 -7.39 -0.76 -0.45
N ARG A 98 -7.90 -0.48 0.76
CA ARG A 98 -7.41 0.59 1.64
C ARG A 98 -5.93 0.47 2.02
N ASN A 99 -5.39 -0.75 1.98
CA ASN A 99 -3.99 -1.05 2.27
C ASN A 99 -3.17 -1.17 0.97
N PHE A 100 -3.81 -1.64 -0.11
CA PHE A 100 -3.18 -1.82 -1.42
C PHE A 100 -2.76 -0.49 -2.07
N LEU A 101 -3.66 0.51 -2.16
CA LEU A 101 -3.35 1.77 -2.84
C LEU A 101 -2.20 2.54 -2.17
N PRO A 102 -2.16 2.69 -0.82
CA PRO A 102 -1.01 3.31 -0.16
C PRO A 102 0.29 2.55 -0.37
N ALA A 103 0.26 1.21 -0.35
CA ALA A 103 1.45 0.39 -0.60
C ALA A 103 1.97 0.57 -2.03
N LEU A 104 1.07 0.57 -3.01
CA LEU A 104 1.40 0.82 -4.41
C LEU A 104 1.99 2.24 -4.61
N GLY A 105 1.39 3.26 -3.98
CA GLY A 105 1.90 4.63 -4.01
C GLY A 105 3.30 4.75 -3.42
N ASN A 106 3.57 4.11 -2.28
CA ASN A 106 4.90 4.08 -1.68
C ASN A 106 5.93 3.40 -2.59
N TYR A 107 5.53 2.29 -3.23
CA TYR A 107 6.39 1.55 -4.15
C TYR A 107 6.77 2.37 -5.38
N THR A 108 5.78 2.95 -6.09
CA THR A 108 6.03 3.75 -7.29
C THR A 108 6.80 5.04 -6.98
N GLN A 109 6.55 5.65 -5.82
CA GLN A 109 7.33 6.80 -5.34
C GLN A 109 8.80 6.45 -5.10
N ALA A 110 9.07 5.28 -4.53
CA ALA A 110 10.44 4.80 -4.34
C ALA A 110 11.12 4.49 -5.67
N LEU A 111 10.39 3.87 -6.61
CA LEU A 111 10.88 3.59 -7.97
C LEU A 111 11.25 4.87 -8.71
N TYR A 112 10.37 5.88 -8.69
CA TYR A 112 10.63 7.19 -9.28
C TYR A 112 11.92 7.80 -8.74
N ARG A 113 12.10 7.81 -7.41
CA ARG A 113 13.32 8.34 -6.77
C ARG A 113 14.58 7.61 -7.23
N ARG A 114 14.53 6.28 -7.38
CA ARG A 114 15.67 5.49 -7.87
C ARG A 114 16.02 5.85 -9.31
N ILE A 115 15.02 5.89 -10.20
CA ILE A 115 15.23 6.21 -11.62
C ILE A 115 15.77 7.64 -11.77
N SER A 116 15.21 8.61 -11.06
CA SER A 116 15.67 10.00 -11.08
C SER A 116 17.09 10.16 -10.54
N ALA A 117 17.47 9.42 -9.50
CA ALA A 117 18.83 9.44 -8.97
C ALA A 117 19.83 8.83 -9.95
N THR A 118 19.47 7.78 -10.68
CA THR A 118 20.32 7.19 -11.72
C THR A 118 20.47 8.12 -12.94
N ALA A 119 19.42 8.85 -13.31
CA ALA A 119 19.47 9.79 -14.44
C ALA A 119 20.27 11.08 -14.15
N ALA A 120 20.51 11.40 -12.88
CA ALA A 120 21.29 12.56 -12.46
C ALA A 120 22.80 12.27 -12.31
N ASN A 121 23.23 11.02 -12.52
CA ASN A 121 24.61 10.56 -12.39
C ASN A 121 25.22 10.21 -13.74
#